data_AF-A0A7X2IIZ4-F1
#
_entry.id   AF-A0A7X2IIZ4-F1
#
_cell.length_a   1.000
_cell.length_b   1.000
_cell.length_c   1.000
_cell.angle_alpha   90.00
_cell.angle_beta   90.00
_cell.angle_gamma   90.00
#
_symmetry.space_group_name_H-M   'P 1'
#
loop_
_entity.id
_entity.type
_entity.pdbx_description
1 polymer ?
#
loop_
_entity_poly.entity_id
_entity_poly.type
_entity_poly.pdbx_seq_one_letter_code
_entity_poly.pdbx_strand_id
1 'polypeptide(L)'
;MPRADVVQKADMLYPGSAAVLNHVIWEVLRTGTSVEKKARTWVGQLDPGIQKAVVKAGRQFGDDSRTLKMLERRPGLDSLAVLVILFRSYRETENAKDNPRSAEGVQAWGYACAILRMLFTLGPAFATGKVQKTVFELFVQRVFSGLTSFWGAQMRVEDFDYVKAVQQLQNFATQAQIHDGMPLHQGAPLSDNDLYRLTVLIHDLLHQAAFNGQREVEVNHF
;
A
#
# COMPACT_ATOMS: atom_id res chain seq x y z
N MET A 1 -4.02 -7.41 18.25
CA MET A 1 -2.73 -8.09 18.36
C MET A 1 -2.97 -9.59 18.36
N PRO A 2 -2.14 -10.36 17.64
CA PRO A 2 -2.06 -11.81 17.81
C PRO A 2 -1.71 -12.15 19.27
N ARG A 3 -1.99 -13.39 19.71
CA ARG A 3 -1.60 -13.83 21.05
C ARG A 3 -0.09 -14.01 21.13
N ALA A 4 0.52 -13.65 22.27
CA ALA A 4 1.98 -13.63 22.43
C ALA A 4 2.62 -15.01 22.21
N ASP A 5 1.95 -16.08 22.61
CA ASP A 5 2.38 -17.47 22.41
C ASP A 5 2.43 -17.85 20.92
N VAL A 6 1.51 -17.34 20.12
CA VAL A 6 1.48 -17.54 18.66
C VAL A 6 2.62 -16.78 17.99
N VAL A 7 2.86 -15.53 18.42
CA VAL A 7 3.96 -14.72 17.88
C VAL A 7 5.31 -15.36 18.19
N GLN A 8 5.51 -15.83 19.42
CA GLN A 8 6.75 -16.49 19.80
C GLN A 8 7.00 -17.77 18.99
N LYS A 9 5.96 -18.60 18.79
CA LYS A 9 6.06 -19.80 17.95
C LYS A 9 6.38 -19.46 16.50
N ALA A 10 5.76 -18.42 15.95
CA ALA A 10 6.06 -17.95 14.59
C ALA A 10 7.50 -17.44 14.47
N ASP A 11 8.01 -16.70 15.46
CA ASP A 11 9.36 -16.17 15.45
C ASP A 11 10.43 -17.27 15.59
N MET A 12 10.13 -18.34 16.33
CA MET A 12 10.99 -19.53 16.37
C MET A 12 11.09 -20.25 15.02
N LEU A 13 10.01 -20.28 14.24
CA LEU A 13 9.99 -20.92 12.91
C LEU A 13 10.56 -20.01 11.82
N TYR A 14 10.33 -18.70 11.96
CA TYR A 14 10.74 -17.66 11.01
C TYR A 14 11.28 -16.47 11.80
N PRO A 15 12.61 -16.43 12.07
CA PRO A 15 13.24 -15.37 12.85
C PRO A 15 12.95 -13.98 12.29
N GLY A 16 12.54 -13.07 13.17
CA GLY A 16 12.18 -11.69 12.82
C GLY A 16 10.69 -11.50 12.48
N SER A 17 9.90 -12.57 12.39
CA SER A 17 8.46 -12.46 12.14
C SER A 17 7.71 -11.79 13.29
N ALA A 18 8.25 -11.80 14.52
CA ALA A 18 7.66 -11.07 15.64
C ALA A 18 7.55 -9.56 15.37
N ALA A 19 8.55 -8.95 14.72
CA ALA A 19 8.53 -7.53 14.38
C ALA A 19 7.42 -7.21 13.38
N VAL A 20 7.20 -8.09 12.41
CA VAL A 20 6.11 -7.96 11.43
C VAL A 20 4.75 -8.19 12.10
N LEU A 21 4.59 -9.24 12.92
CA LEU A 21 3.30 -9.60 13.54
C LEU A 21 2.84 -8.62 14.62
N ASN A 22 3.76 -7.95 15.29
CA ASN A 22 3.47 -6.90 16.28
C ASN A 22 3.38 -5.50 15.68
N HIS A 23 3.52 -5.38 14.36
CA HIS A 23 3.55 -4.09 13.68
C HIS A 23 2.21 -3.33 13.81
N VAL A 24 2.29 -2.00 13.95
CA VAL A 24 1.12 -1.12 14.19
C VAL A 24 0.09 -1.15 13.06
N ILE A 25 0.51 -1.50 11.84
CA ILE A 25 -0.37 -1.66 10.66
C ILE A 25 -1.60 -2.53 10.97
N TRP A 26 -1.44 -3.62 11.74
CA TRP A 26 -2.53 -4.52 12.05
C TRP A 26 -3.56 -3.91 13.01
N GLU A 27 -3.14 -2.93 13.81
CA GLU A 27 -4.06 -2.14 14.63
C GLU A 27 -4.75 -1.07 13.78
N VAL A 28 -4.01 -0.40 12.91
CA VAL A 28 -4.54 0.62 11.98
C VAL A 28 -5.61 0.03 11.04
N LEU A 29 -5.52 -1.24 10.65
CA LEU A 29 -6.52 -1.91 9.80
C LEU A 29 -7.82 -2.32 10.54
N ARG A 30 -7.94 -2.07 11.84
CA ARG A 30 -9.16 -2.40 12.61
C ARG A 30 -10.23 -1.31 12.44
N THR A 31 -11.40 -1.72 11.95
CA THR A 31 -12.56 -0.86 11.63
C THR A 31 -13.26 -0.26 12.85
N GLY A 32 -13.01 -0.75 14.06
CA GLY A 32 -13.66 -0.26 15.29
C GLY A 32 -12.94 0.88 16.02
N THR A 33 -11.80 1.36 15.50
CA THR A 33 -10.99 2.36 16.22
C THR A 33 -10.97 3.68 15.45
N SER A 34 -11.50 4.76 16.02
CA SER A 34 -11.45 6.09 15.40
C SER A 34 -10.02 6.51 15.12
N VAL A 35 -9.73 6.87 13.86
CA VAL A 35 -8.40 7.34 13.44
C VAL A 35 -8.03 8.63 14.16
N GLU A 36 -8.97 9.56 14.32
CA GLU A 36 -8.78 10.83 15.01
C GLU A 36 -8.19 10.65 16.42
N LYS A 37 -8.69 9.65 17.16
CA LYS A 37 -8.27 9.39 18.54
C LYS A 37 -6.90 8.72 18.66
N LYS A 38 -6.50 7.90 17.69
CA LYS A 38 -5.30 7.06 17.79
C LYS A 38 -4.18 7.40 16.82
N ALA A 39 -4.43 8.21 15.80
CA ALA A 39 -3.45 8.45 14.73
C ALA A 39 -2.12 8.96 15.28
N ARG A 40 -2.12 9.87 16.27
CA ARG A 40 -0.87 10.32 16.92
C ARG A 40 -0.12 9.19 17.61
N THR A 41 -0.82 8.33 18.35
CA THR A 41 -0.24 7.17 19.03
C THR A 41 0.30 6.15 18.05
N TRP A 42 -0.38 5.93 16.92
CA TRP A 42 0.10 5.03 15.88
C TRP A 42 1.31 5.61 15.15
N VAL A 43 1.28 6.89 14.78
CA VAL A 43 2.45 7.54 14.16
C VAL A 43 3.66 7.53 15.08
N GLY A 44 3.48 7.74 16.39
CA GLY A 44 4.57 7.67 17.36
C GLY A 44 5.27 6.31 17.49
N GLN A 45 4.69 5.24 16.94
CA GLN A 45 5.29 3.90 16.93
C GLN A 45 6.09 3.58 15.66
N LEU A 46 6.05 4.46 14.65
CA LEU A 46 6.70 4.26 13.36
C LEU A 46 8.16 4.72 13.39
N ASP A 47 8.95 4.37 12.36
CA ASP A 47 10.30 4.92 12.16
C ASP A 47 10.33 6.47 12.27
N PRO A 48 11.30 7.06 13.01
CA PRO A 48 11.41 8.51 13.17
C PRO A 48 11.51 9.30 11.86
N GLY A 49 12.08 8.72 10.80
CA GLY A 49 12.13 9.33 9.47
C GLY A 49 10.74 9.44 8.85
N ILE A 50 9.90 8.44 9.06
CA ILE A 50 8.49 8.45 8.65
C ILE A 50 7.69 9.43 9.52
N GLN A 51 7.91 9.45 10.83
CA GLN A 51 7.24 10.42 11.73
C GLN A 51 7.46 11.87 11.29
N LYS A 52 8.73 12.25 11.01
CA LYS A 52 9.10 13.61 10.59
C LYS A 52 8.43 14.05 9.29
N ALA A 53 8.11 13.11 8.42
CA ALA A 53 7.50 13.42 7.13
C ALA A 53 6.02 13.76 7.26
N VAL A 54 5.33 13.10 8.18
CA VAL A 54 3.88 13.20 8.31
C VAL A 54 3.48 14.22 9.38
N VAL A 55 4.29 14.38 10.43
CA VAL A 55 4.02 15.36 11.50
C VAL A 55 4.49 16.75 11.06
N LYS A 56 3.56 17.55 10.53
CA LYS A 56 3.77 19.00 10.36
C LYS A 56 3.44 19.73 11.66
N ALA A 57 4.24 20.74 11.99
CA ALA A 57 4.11 21.55 13.19
C ALA A 57 2.71 22.18 13.29
N GLY A 58 1.78 21.52 13.99
CA GLY A 58 0.59 22.18 14.52
C GLY A 58 -0.78 21.56 14.32
N ARG A 59 -0.98 20.40 13.63
CA ARG A 59 -2.13 19.46 13.81
C ARG A 59 -2.52 18.64 12.56
N GLN A 60 -2.10 19.01 11.36
CA GLN A 60 -2.47 18.28 10.15
C GLN A 60 -1.35 17.33 9.70
N PHE A 61 -1.71 16.09 9.43
CA PHE A 61 -0.82 15.16 8.76
C PHE A 61 -0.49 15.74 7.37
N GLY A 62 0.79 15.79 7.01
CA GLY A 62 1.25 16.42 5.79
C GLY A 62 0.61 15.80 4.54
N ASP A 63 -0.25 16.56 3.86
CA ASP A 63 -0.99 16.14 2.66
C ASP A 63 -0.39 16.71 1.37
N ASP A 64 0.94 16.86 1.32
CA ASP A 64 1.58 17.29 0.10
C ASP A 64 2.04 16.09 -0.75
N SER A 65 2.01 16.28 -2.07
CA SER A 65 2.55 15.32 -3.04
C SER A 65 4.00 14.91 -2.73
N ARG A 66 4.73 15.72 -1.96
CA ARG A 66 6.06 15.43 -1.45
C ARG A 66 6.04 14.33 -0.40
N THR A 67 5.10 14.34 0.54
CA THR A 67 4.93 13.30 1.56
C THR A 67 4.61 11.97 0.90
N LEU A 68 3.66 11.95 -0.04
CA LEU A 68 3.33 10.73 -0.80
C LEU A 68 4.55 10.15 -1.53
N LYS A 69 5.26 10.98 -2.32
CA LYS A 69 6.49 10.56 -3.02
C LYS A 69 7.56 10.05 -2.07
N MET A 70 7.68 10.65 -0.89
CA MET A 70 8.67 10.24 0.11
C MET A 70 8.31 8.87 0.71
N LEU A 71 7.03 8.63 1.00
CA LEU A 71 6.54 7.33 1.49
C LEU A 71 6.73 6.24 0.43
N GLU A 72 6.43 6.53 -0.84
CA GLU A 72 6.61 5.59 -1.96
C GLU A 72 8.08 5.24 -2.21
N ARG A 73 9.01 6.16 -1.94
CA ARG A 73 10.46 5.92 -2.04
C ARG A 73 11.02 5.06 -0.92
N ARG A 74 10.27 4.82 0.15
CA ARG A 74 10.68 4.02 1.31
C ARG A 74 9.71 2.87 1.51
N PRO A 75 9.68 1.89 0.60
CA PRO A 75 8.73 0.80 0.69
C PRO A 75 8.98 -0.02 1.95
N GLY A 76 7.97 -0.12 2.80
CA GLY A 76 8.07 -0.77 4.10
C GLY A 76 6.74 -0.76 4.84
N LEU A 77 6.66 -1.56 5.90
CA LEU A 77 5.46 -1.65 6.74
C LEU A 77 5.10 -0.33 7.40
N ASP A 78 6.09 0.48 7.79
CA ASP A 78 5.85 1.81 8.37
C ASP A 78 5.22 2.79 7.37
N SER A 79 5.76 2.86 6.15
CA SER A 79 5.21 3.68 5.07
C SER A 79 3.80 3.23 4.72
N LEU A 80 3.56 1.91 4.64
CA LEU A 80 2.23 1.35 4.43
C LEU A 80 1.27 1.73 5.57
N ALA A 81 1.71 1.67 6.83
CA ALA A 81 0.92 2.07 7.99
C ALA A 81 0.52 3.54 7.94
N VAL A 82 1.45 4.44 7.61
CA VAL A 82 1.12 5.86 7.41
C VAL A 82 0.09 6.05 6.31
N LEU A 83 0.28 5.40 5.16
CA LEU A 83 -0.65 5.56 4.04
C LEU A 83 -2.07 5.15 4.46
N VAL A 84 -2.21 4.07 5.24
CA VAL A 84 -3.52 3.66 5.78
C VAL A 84 -4.05 4.66 6.82
N ILE A 85 -3.20 5.22 7.69
CA ILE A 85 -3.61 6.26 8.65
C ILE A 85 -4.13 7.50 7.91
N LEU A 86 -3.41 7.96 6.89
CA LEU A 86 -3.78 9.11 6.07
C LEU A 86 -5.09 8.83 5.33
N PHE A 87 -5.17 7.69 4.63
CA PHE A 87 -6.38 7.22 3.97
C PHE A 87 -7.59 7.27 4.89
N ARG A 88 -7.49 6.66 6.07
CA ARG A 88 -8.58 6.63 7.05
C ARG A 88 -8.93 8.02 7.58
N SER A 89 -7.93 8.88 7.79
CA SER A 89 -8.15 10.26 8.25
C SER A 89 -9.01 11.05 7.28
N TYR A 90 -8.84 10.85 5.97
CA TYR A 90 -9.70 11.45 4.95
C TYR A 90 -11.04 10.75 4.82
N ARG A 91 -11.07 9.42 4.78
CA ARG A 91 -12.31 8.63 4.64
C ARG A 91 -13.28 8.78 5.81
N GLU A 92 -12.77 9.03 7.00
CA GLU A 92 -13.59 9.15 8.22
C GLU A 92 -14.22 10.54 8.37
N THR A 93 -13.81 11.54 7.57
CA THR A 93 -14.46 12.86 7.51
C THR A 93 -15.91 12.75 7.02
N GLU A 94 -16.79 13.63 7.50
CA GLU A 94 -18.18 13.68 7.04
C GLU A 94 -18.27 14.01 5.54
N ASN A 95 -17.47 14.99 5.08
CA ASN A 95 -17.39 15.38 3.67
C ASN A 95 -17.09 14.22 2.72
N ALA A 96 -16.13 13.37 3.04
CA ALA A 96 -15.76 12.24 2.17
C ALA A 96 -16.81 11.12 2.17
N LYS A 97 -17.59 10.98 3.25
CA LYS A 97 -18.67 10.00 3.33
C LYS A 97 -19.87 10.42 2.48
N ASP A 98 -20.20 11.71 2.52
CA ASP A 98 -21.38 12.25 1.84
C ASP A 98 -21.10 12.58 0.37
N ASN A 99 -19.86 12.95 0.05
CA ASN A 99 -19.45 13.27 -1.31
C ASN A 99 -18.04 12.73 -1.63
N PRO A 100 -17.94 11.57 -2.30
CA PRO A 100 -16.67 11.01 -2.74
C PRO A 100 -15.87 11.89 -3.70
N ARG A 101 -16.49 12.93 -4.29
CA ARG A 101 -15.83 13.91 -5.17
C ARG A 101 -15.35 15.15 -4.43
N SER A 102 -15.51 15.22 -3.10
CA SER A 102 -14.90 16.28 -2.30
C SER A 102 -13.38 16.22 -2.38
N ALA A 103 -12.70 17.29 -1.97
CA ALA A 103 -11.24 17.30 -1.89
C ALA A 103 -10.70 16.13 -1.04
N GLU A 104 -11.37 15.83 0.07
CA GLU A 104 -11.05 14.71 0.96
C GLU A 104 -11.29 13.36 0.28
N GLY A 105 -12.35 13.21 -0.51
CA GLY A 105 -12.60 12.02 -1.32
C GLY A 105 -11.52 11.79 -2.38
N VAL A 106 -11.07 12.85 -3.06
CA VAL A 106 -9.94 12.81 -4.01
C VAL A 106 -8.67 12.32 -3.31
N GLN A 107 -8.38 12.86 -2.13
CA GLN A 107 -7.20 12.47 -1.37
C GLN A 107 -7.27 11.02 -0.89
N ALA A 108 -8.42 10.59 -0.35
CA ALA A 108 -8.64 9.20 0.04
C ALA A 108 -8.42 8.24 -1.15
N TRP A 109 -8.88 8.60 -2.35
CA TRP A 109 -8.60 7.83 -3.57
C TRP A 109 -7.11 7.78 -3.90
N GLY A 110 -6.41 8.92 -3.84
CA GLY A 110 -4.96 8.99 -4.05
C GLY A 110 -4.17 8.08 -3.09
N TYR A 111 -4.54 8.09 -1.80
CA TYR A 111 -3.94 7.19 -0.82
C TYR A 111 -4.30 5.72 -1.05
N ALA A 112 -5.52 5.39 -1.48
CA ALA A 112 -5.89 4.02 -1.83
C ALA A 112 -5.02 3.48 -2.97
N CYS A 113 -4.80 4.28 -4.02
CA CYS A 113 -3.89 3.92 -5.12
C CYS A 113 -2.45 3.72 -4.62
N ALA A 114 -1.96 4.60 -3.74
CA ALA A 114 -0.62 4.46 -3.17
C ALA A 114 -0.47 3.24 -2.26
N ILE A 115 -1.51 2.89 -1.48
CA ILE A 115 -1.56 1.65 -0.70
C ILE A 115 -1.47 0.45 -1.64
N LEU A 116 -2.25 0.42 -2.71
CA LEU A 116 -2.21 -0.67 -3.69
C LEU A 116 -0.84 -0.81 -4.36
N ARG A 117 -0.21 0.31 -4.74
CA ARG A 117 1.19 0.32 -5.21
C ARG A 117 2.14 -0.27 -4.19
N MET A 118 2.04 0.17 -2.94
CA MET A 118 2.89 -0.30 -1.86
C MET A 118 2.70 -1.80 -1.61
N LEU A 119 1.47 -2.31 -1.72
CA LEU A 119 1.20 -3.74 -1.65
C LEU A 119 1.87 -4.49 -2.80
N PHE A 120 1.85 -3.99 -4.03
CA PHE A 120 2.61 -4.62 -5.13
C PHE A 120 4.12 -4.64 -4.85
N THR A 121 4.68 -3.54 -4.35
CA THR A 121 6.11 -3.45 -4.01
C THR A 121 6.51 -4.39 -2.87
N LEU A 122 5.65 -4.55 -1.86
CA LEU A 122 5.92 -5.43 -0.71
C LEU A 122 5.51 -6.88 -0.94
N GLY A 123 4.70 -7.16 -1.97
CA GLY A 123 4.21 -8.49 -2.32
C GLY A 123 5.29 -9.57 -2.34
N PRO A 124 6.44 -9.36 -2.99
CA PRO A 124 7.54 -10.32 -3.01
C PRO A 124 8.04 -10.71 -1.61
N ALA A 125 8.07 -9.78 -0.66
CA ALA A 125 8.48 -10.06 0.71
C ALA A 125 7.44 -10.93 1.45
N PHE A 126 6.15 -10.81 1.10
CA PHE A 126 5.09 -11.65 1.63
C PHE A 126 4.99 -13.03 0.95
N ALA A 127 5.57 -13.19 -0.24
CA ALA A 127 5.61 -14.46 -0.99
C ALA A 127 6.38 -15.54 -0.22
N THR A 128 7.50 -15.18 0.40
CA THR A 128 8.35 -16.09 1.18
C THR A 128 7.59 -16.78 2.31
N GLY A 129 6.60 -16.11 2.91
CA GLY A 129 5.73 -16.66 3.94
C GLY A 129 4.44 -17.30 3.43
N LYS A 130 4.18 -17.28 2.12
CA LYS A 130 2.89 -17.66 1.49
C LYS A 130 1.67 -16.92 2.08
N VAL A 131 1.89 -15.75 2.68
CA VAL A 131 0.84 -14.94 3.33
C VAL A 131 0.33 -13.80 2.45
N GLN A 132 0.96 -13.57 1.28
CA GLN A 132 0.64 -12.46 0.37
C GLN A 132 -0.85 -12.36 0.02
N LYS A 133 -1.52 -13.50 -0.23
CA LYS A 133 -2.96 -13.54 -0.52
C LYS A 133 -3.78 -13.07 0.69
N THR A 134 -3.53 -13.66 1.86
CA THR A 134 -4.24 -13.31 3.11
C THR A 134 -4.02 -11.85 3.49
N VAL A 135 -2.80 -11.33 3.33
CA VAL A 135 -2.51 -9.91 3.55
C VAL A 135 -3.31 -9.05 2.58
N PHE A 136 -3.29 -9.36 1.29
CA PHE A 136 -4.05 -8.61 0.29
C PHE A 136 -5.55 -8.62 0.56
N GLU A 137 -6.13 -9.79 0.84
CA GLU A 137 -7.55 -9.94 1.20
C GLU A 137 -7.92 -9.09 2.42
N LEU A 138 -7.04 -8.99 3.42
CA LEU A 138 -7.26 -8.11 4.57
C LEU A 138 -7.32 -6.64 4.16
N PHE A 139 -6.46 -6.19 3.24
CA PHE A 139 -6.52 -4.82 2.72
C PHE A 139 -7.76 -4.58 1.87
N VAL A 140 -8.18 -5.55 1.04
CA VAL A 140 -9.45 -5.51 0.32
C VAL A 140 -10.61 -5.29 1.29
N GLN A 141 -10.70 -6.09 2.35
CA GLN A 141 -11.78 -6.02 3.33
C GLN A 141 -11.77 -4.77 4.23
N ARG A 142 -10.63 -4.09 4.39
CA ARG A 142 -10.45 -3.05 5.41
C ARG A 142 -10.14 -1.66 4.88
N VAL A 143 -9.57 -1.59 3.68
CA VAL A 143 -9.19 -0.35 3.01
C VAL A 143 -10.08 -0.14 1.79
N PHE A 144 -10.11 -1.11 0.89
CA PHE A 144 -10.74 -0.94 -0.41
C PHE A 144 -12.25 -1.16 -0.40
N SER A 145 -12.76 -1.98 0.53
CA SER A 145 -14.20 -2.20 0.70
C SER A 145 -14.93 -0.90 1.00
N GLY A 146 -15.97 -0.61 0.23
CA GLY A 146 -16.79 0.58 0.39
C GLY A 146 -16.13 1.86 -0.13
N LEU A 147 -15.05 1.77 -0.91
CA LEU A 147 -14.67 2.87 -1.80
C LEU A 147 -15.73 2.96 -2.90
N THR A 148 -16.58 3.98 -2.82
CA THR A 148 -17.49 4.38 -3.90
C THR A 148 -16.69 4.76 -5.14
N SER A 149 -17.30 4.63 -6.32
CA SER A 149 -16.64 5.00 -7.57
C SER A 149 -16.16 6.46 -7.55
N PHE A 150 -14.88 6.68 -7.86
CA PHE A 150 -14.33 8.02 -8.07
C PHE A 150 -14.25 8.29 -9.57
N TRP A 151 -14.88 9.36 -10.05
CA TRP A 151 -14.94 9.69 -11.49
C TRP A 151 -15.51 8.55 -12.38
N GLY A 152 -16.42 7.74 -11.84
CA GLY A 152 -17.00 6.60 -12.55
C GLY A 152 -16.12 5.33 -12.54
N ALA A 153 -14.91 5.42 -12.01
CA ALA A 153 -14.02 4.28 -11.78
C ALA A 153 -14.24 3.69 -10.39
N GLN A 154 -14.33 2.37 -10.30
CA GLN A 154 -14.47 1.65 -9.03
C GLN A 154 -13.25 0.75 -8.85
N MET A 155 -12.57 0.87 -7.71
CA MET A 155 -11.46 -0.02 -7.39
C MET A 155 -12.00 -1.43 -7.15
N ARG A 156 -11.92 -2.30 -8.16
CA ARG A 156 -12.44 -3.66 -8.19
C ARG A 156 -11.31 -4.66 -7.99
N VAL A 157 -10.84 -4.71 -6.76
CA VAL A 157 -9.69 -5.52 -6.33
C VAL A 157 -10.10 -6.88 -5.76
N GLU A 158 -11.40 -7.12 -5.58
CA GLU A 158 -11.95 -8.34 -4.99
C GLU A 158 -11.62 -9.59 -5.81
N ASP A 159 -11.75 -9.49 -7.14
CA ASP A 159 -11.50 -10.58 -8.08
C ASP A 159 -10.09 -10.53 -8.70
N PHE A 160 -9.25 -9.60 -8.22
CA PHE A 160 -7.91 -9.40 -8.78
C PHE A 160 -6.96 -10.50 -8.29
N ASP A 161 -6.33 -11.21 -9.23
CA ASP A 161 -5.33 -12.25 -8.93
C ASP A 161 -3.98 -11.62 -8.52
N TYR A 162 -3.95 -11.13 -7.29
CA TYR A 162 -2.79 -10.46 -6.70
C TYR A 162 -1.56 -11.37 -6.63
N VAL A 163 -1.74 -12.66 -6.38
CA VAL A 163 -0.63 -13.63 -6.32
C VAL A 163 0.06 -13.71 -7.68
N LYS A 164 -0.72 -13.85 -8.75
CA LYS A 164 -0.18 -13.88 -10.12
C LYS A 164 0.48 -12.56 -10.50
N ALA A 165 -0.11 -11.43 -10.13
CA ALA A 165 0.46 -10.12 -10.40
C ALA A 165 1.82 -9.91 -9.70
N VAL A 166 1.94 -10.31 -8.43
CA VAL A 166 3.22 -10.28 -7.69
C VAL A 166 4.25 -11.21 -8.33
N GLN A 167 3.84 -12.42 -8.75
CA GLN A 167 4.74 -13.35 -9.45
C GLN A 167 5.25 -12.77 -10.78
N GLN A 168 4.40 -12.07 -11.53
CA GLN A 168 4.81 -11.38 -12.75
C GLN A 168 5.85 -10.29 -12.47
N LEU A 169 5.65 -9.49 -11.41
CA LEU A 169 6.61 -8.48 -10.98
C LEU A 169 7.96 -9.09 -10.57
N GLN A 170 7.94 -10.20 -9.82
CA GLN A 170 9.16 -10.93 -9.44
C GLN A 170 9.90 -11.47 -10.66
N ASN A 171 9.17 -12.14 -11.57
CA ASN A 171 9.76 -12.69 -12.79
C ASN A 171 10.41 -11.60 -13.65
N PHE A 172 9.76 -10.45 -13.78
CA PHE A 172 10.30 -9.30 -14.50
C PHE A 172 11.60 -8.79 -13.85
N ALA A 173 11.60 -8.59 -12.53
CA ALA A 173 12.79 -8.14 -11.79
C ALA A 173 13.96 -9.14 -11.92
N THR A 174 13.67 -10.45 -11.86
CA THR A 174 14.69 -11.49 -12.05
C THR A 174 15.26 -11.50 -13.47
N GLN A 175 14.40 -11.33 -14.49
CA GLN A 175 14.85 -11.26 -15.89
C GLN A 175 15.73 -10.04 -16.16
N ALA A 176 15.38 -8.88 -15.59
CA ALA A 176 16.18 -7.67 -15.67
C ALA A 176 17.59 -7.87 -15.07
N GLN A 177 17.68 -8.48 -13.88
CA GLN A 177 18.97 -8.79 -13.24
C GLN A 177 19.84 -9.75 -14.06
N ILE A 178 19.23 -10.72 -14.74
CA ILE A 178 19.93 -11.65 -15.63
C ILE A 178 20.43 -10.94 -16.91
N HIS A 179 19.62 -10.04 -17.48
CA HIS A 179 19.96 -9.30 -18.69
C HIS A 179 21.15 -8.35 -18.47
N ASP A 180 21.29 -7.78 -17.27
CA ASP A 180 22.44 -6.94 -16.89
C ASP A 180 23.72 -7.74 -16.59
N GLY A 181 23.71 -9.06 -16.81
CA GLY A 181 24.90 -9.92 -16.67
C GLY A 181 25.37 -10.13 -15.24
N MET A 182 24.51 -9.86 -14.25
CA MET A 182 24.86 -9.85 -12.83
C MET A 182 24.38 -11.13 -12.11
N PRO A 183 25.20 -11.72 -11.22
CA PRO A 183 24.82 -12.94 -10.51
C PRO A 183 23.64 -12.69 -9.55
N LEU A 184 22.68 -13.63 -9.54
CA LEU A 184 21.42 -13.63 -8.76
C LEU A 184 21.55 -13.42 -7.24
N HIS A 185 22.77 -13.38 -6.68
CA HIS A 185 23.04 -13.26 -5.25
C HIS A 185 23.51 -11.88 -4.79
N GLN A 186 23.72 -10.93 -5.70
CA GLN A 186 24.06 -9.56 -5.32
C GLN A 186 22.88 -8.66 -5.65
N GLY A 187 22.23 -8.11 -4.63
CA GLY A 187 21.12 -7.16 -4.73
C GLY A 187 21.53 -5.81 -5.33
N ALA A 188 22.14 -5.84 -6.51
CA ALA A 188 22.46 -4.67 -7.28
C ALA A 188 21.16 -3.95 -7.70
N PRO A 189 21.16 -2.61 -7.69
CA PRO A 189 20.01 -1.83 -8.13
C PRO A 189 19.72 -2.13 -9.61
N LEU A 190 18.44 -2.26 -9.95
CA LEU A 190 17.96 -2.37 -11.33
C LEU A 190 18.44 -1.18 -12.17
N SER A 191 18.69 -1.39 -13.47
CA SER A 191 18.96 -0.30 -14.41
C SER A 191 17.81 0.72 -14.44
N ASP A 192 18.09 1.98 -14.80
CA ASP A 192 17.06 3.01 -14.92
C ASP A 192 15.93 2.61 -15.90
N ASN A 193 16.28 1.86 -16.95
CA ASN A 193 15.32 1.35 -17.92
C ASN A 193 14.42 0.26 -17.31
N ASP A 194 14.98 -0.66 -16.52
CA ASP A 194 14.20 -1.71 -15.86
C ASP A 194 13.34 -1.15 -14.72
N LEU A 195 13.82 -0.12 -14.02
CA LEU A 195 13.02 0.65 -13.07
C LEU A 195 11.84 1.34 -13.76
N TYR A 196 12.06 1.93 -14.94
CA TYR A 196 10.97 2.51 -15.73
C TYR A 196 9.95 1.45 -16.16
N ARG A 197 10.40 0.32 -16.71
CA ARG A 197 9.52 -0.77 -17.15
C ARG A 197 8.77 -1.42 -15.99
N LEU A 198 9.40 -1.58 -14.83
CA LEU A 198 8.74 -2.04 -13.61
C LEU A 198 7.68 -1.04 -13.14
N THR A 199 7.97 0.26 -13.24
CA THR A 199 7.01 1.33 -12.92
C THR A 199 5.79 1.29 -13.86
N VAL A 200 6.02 1.09 -15.16
CA VAL A 200 4.94 0.92 -16.14
C VAL A 200 4.12 -0.33 -15.84
N LEU A 201 4.76 -1.47 -15.54
CA LEU A 201 4.06 -2.71 -15.19
C LEU A 201 3.22 -2.54 -13.92
N ILE A 202 3.75 -1.88 -12.89
CA ILE A 202 2.97 -1.56 -11.67
C ILE A 202 1.78 -0.66 -12.04
N HIS A 203 1.97 0.35 -12.90
CA HIS A 203 0.89 1.21 -13.36
C HIS A 203 -0.19 0.44 -14.13
N ASP A 204 0.19 -0.49 -14.99
CA ASP A 204 -0.76 -1.32 -15.74
C ASP A 204 -1.53 -2.27 -14.82
N LEU A 205 -0.86 -2.87 -13.83
CA LEU A 205 -1.51 -3.71 -12.82
C LEU A 205 -2.46 -2.90 -11.92
N LEU A 206 -2.08 -1.68 -11.53
CA LEU A 206 -2.99 -0.75 -10.88
C LEU A 206 -4.19 -0.45 -11.76
N HIS A 207 -3.98 -0.21 -13.05
CA HIS A 207 -5.07 0.09 -13.97
C HIS A 207 -6.01 -1.12 -14.10
N GLN A 208 -5.47 -2.32 -14.24
CA GLN A 208 -6.27 -3.55 -14.27
C GLN A 208 -7.06 -3.73 -12.97
N ALA A 209 -6.43 -3.52 -11.81
CA ALA A 209 -7.07 -3.67 -10.51
C ALA A 209 -8.12 -2.57 -10.21
N ALA A 210 -7.86 -1.33 -10.63
CA ALA A 210 -8.69 -0.18 -10.31
C ALA A 210 -9.79 0.09 -11.35
N PHE A 211 -9.69 -0.47 -12.56
CA PHE A 211 -10.60 -0.18 -13.67
C PHE A 211 -11.09 -1.45 -14.41
N ASN A 212 -10.97 -2.63 -13.78
CA ASN A 212 -11.37 -3.90 -14.40
C ASN A 212 -12.85 -3.84 -14.85
N GLY A 213 -13.07 -3.86 -16.16
CA GLY A 213 -14.39 -3.83 -16.79
C GLY A 213 -14.81 -2.50 -17.45
N GLN A 214 -14.01 -1.43 -17.37
CA GLN A 214 -14.22 -0.22 -18.18
C GLN A 214 -13.19 -0.17 -19.31
N ARG A 215 -13.50 -0.82 -20.44
CA ARG A 215 -12.94 -0.39 -21.72
C ARG A 215 -13.70 0.86 -22.16
N GLU A 216 -12.95 1.88 -22.57
CA GLU A 216 -13.42 3.05 -23.31
C GLU A 216 -14.43 3.95 -22.58
N VAL A 217 -13.92 4.92 -21.81
CA VAL A 217 -14.45 6.27 -21.96
C VAL A 217 -13.39 7.01 -22.76
N GLU A 218 -13.71 7.24 -24.03
CA GLU A 218 -12.94 8.07 -24.94
C GLU A 218 -12.50 9.36 -24.22
N VAL A 219 -11.19 9.60 -24.19
CA VAL A 219 -10.64 10.93 -23.95
C VAL A 219 -11.00 11.76 -25.18
N ASN A 220 -12.25 12.22 -25.26
CA ASN A 220 -12.63 13.27 -26.19
C ASN A 220 -12.16 14.60 -25.61
N HIS A 221 -11.29 15.24 -26.38
CA HIS A 221 -10.68 16.55 -26.16
C HIS A 221 -11.61 17.57 -25.50
N PHE A 222 -11.12 18.23 -24.45
CA PHE A 222 -11.24 19.67 -24.23
C PHE A 222 -10.02 20.18 -23.46
#